data_AF-A0A2E2WMF3-F1
#
_entry.id   AF-A0A2E2WMF3-F1
#
_cell.length_a   1.000
_cell.length_b   1.000
_cell.length_c   1.000
_cell.angle_alpha   90.00
_cell.angle_beta   90.00
_cell.angle_gamma   90.00
#
_symmetry.space_group_name_H-M   'P 1'
#
loop_
_entity.id
_entity.type
_entity.pdbx_description
1 polymer ?
#
loop_
_entity_poly.entity_id
_entity_poly.type
_entity_poly.pdbx_seq_one_letter_code
_entity_poly.pdbx_strand_id
1 'polypeptide(L)'
;MATINYAGWAVDTGAKLATRHFSDDQNPTKIALSLSANQTTYEGWWPLPPDDYRSTVITGICLLDARWQLEFEKKGRGNPPSRRALTSPLERKKAVEKIHSGDRVTKMYVPQTLGKYHQYLIAWQVEKIELLKPKRILYHFPLLEYHYYLEQIEILLQRSLLTIHEAVEKFAHALKLQVKDAFVKKGLVAPEFISPFHAANGDPIKSFMMPYEKPEYFDCKLEDCVGVEDMNEIKLSHQAFKVHGIKIPVLAGLIGFPNCYLYSKSIDNTDCFCL
;
A
#
# COMPACT_ATOMS: atom_id res chain seq x y z
N MET A 1 -11.03 -27.28 -3.08
CA MET A 1 -10.26 -26.33 -2.25
C MET A 1 -10.64 -24.93 -2.66
N ALA A 2 -10.66 -23.97 -1.73
CA ALA A 2 -11.22 -22.64 -1.99
C ALA A 2 -10.18 -21.70 -2.60
N THR A 3 -10.42 -21.25 -3.83
CA THR A 3 -9.72 -20.09 -4.40
C THR A 3 -10.20 -18.83 -3.69
N ILE A 4 -9.27 -18.00 -3.21
CA ILE A 4 -9.57 -16.78 -2.47
C ILE A 4 -9.13 -15.57 -3.28
N ASN A 5 -9.93 -14.49 -3.27
CA ASN A 5 -9.53 -13.23 -3.87
C ASN A 5 -8.70 -12.42 -2.85
N TYR A 6 -7.48 -12.07 -3.23
CA TYR A 6 -6.61 -11.18 -2.48
C TYR A 6 -6.27 -9.96 -3.35
N ALA A 7 -6.97 -8.84 -3.15
CA ALA A 7 -6.70 -7.59 -3.86
C ALA A 7 -6.61 -7.75 -5.40
N GLY A 8 -7.52 -8.55 -5.98
CA GLY A 8 -7.55 -8.85 -7.41
C GLY A 8 -6.68 -10.04 -7.85
N TRP A 9 -5.93 -10.65 -6.94
CA TRP A 9 -5.26 -11.94 -7.17
C TRP A 9 -6.20 -13.10 -6.84
N ALA A 10 -6.30 -14.07 -7.75
CA ALA A 10 -6.87 -15.37 -7.46
C ALA A 10 -5.78 -16.25 -6.81
N VAL A 11 -5.97 -16.56 -5.53
CA VAL A 11 -5.01 -17.34 -4.73
C VAL A 11 -5.57 -18.75 -4.51
N ASP A 12 -4.85 -19.75 -5.01
CA ASP A 12 -5.07 -21.16 -4.68
C ASP A 12 -4.00 -21.60 -3.69
N THR A 13 -4.38 -21.74 -2.42
CA THR A 13 -3.46 -22.16 -1.35
C THR A 13 -3.10 -23.64 -1.41
N GLY A 14 -3.95 -24.48 -2.03
CA GLY A 14 -3.68 -25.90 -2.24
C GLY A 14 -2.64 -26.12 -3.35
N ALA A 15 -2.83 -25.43 -4.48
CA ALA A 15 -1.87 -25.40 -5.57
C ALA A 15 -0.67 -24.48 -5.31
N LYS A 16 -0.70 -23.69 -4.22
CA LYS A 16 0.30 -22.68 -3.86
C LYS A 16 0.61 -21.74 -5.02
N LEU A 17 -0.43 -21.12 -5.58
CA LEU A 17 -0.34 -20.28 -6.77
C LEU A 17 -1.20 -19.03 -6.61
N ALA A 18 -0.61 -17.87 -6.86
CA ALA A 18 -1.35 -16.63 -7.05
C ALA A 18 -1.36 -16.26 -8.54
N THR A 19 -2.54 -15.90 -9.06
CA THR A 19 -2.73 -15.53 -10.47
C THR A 19 -3.49 -14.21 -10.58
N ARG A 20 -3.03 -13.30 -11.44
CA ARG A 20 -3.72 -12.05 -11.74
C ARG A 20 -3.62 -11.70 -13.23
N HIS A 21 -4.73 -11.23 -13.78
CA HIS A 21 -4.76 -10.59 -15.09
C HIS A 21 -4.62 -9.09 -14.91
N PHE A 22 -3.54 -8.51 -15.45
CA PHE A 22 -3.47 -7.07 -15.67
C PHE A 22 -4.13 -6.75 -17.02
N SER A 23 -4.85 -5.63 -17.10
CA SER A 23 -5.81 -5.32 -18.18
C SER A 23 -5.24 -5.39 -19.60
N ASP A 24 -3.93 -5.23 -19.75
CA ASP A 24 -3.26 -5.12 -21.05
C ASP A 24 -2.26 -6.26 -21.28
N ASP A 25 -2.33 -7.32 -20.48
CA ASP A 25 -1.48 -8.50 -20.65
C ASP A 25 -2.22 -9.60 -21.40
N GLN A 26 -1.56 -10.20 -22.39
CA GLN A 26 -2.10 -11.36 -23.11
C GLN A 26 -2.19 -12.60 -22.22
N ASN A 27 -1.32 -12.70 -21.21
CA ASN A 27 -1.24 -13.84 -20.31
C ASN A 27 -1.35 -13.37 -18.85
N PRO A 28 -1.95 -14.18 -17.97
CA PRO A 28 -1.96 -13.86 -16.55
C PRO A 28 -0.56 -13.90 -15.96
N THR A 29 -0.28 -12.95 -15.08
CA THR A 29 0.87 -13.04 -14.18
C THR A 29 0.62 -14.12 -13.14
N LYS A 30 1.63 -14.95 -12.90
CA LYS A 30 1.60 -16.08 -11.96
C LYS A 30 2.76 -15.97 -10.98
N ILE A 31 2.50 -16.28 -9.71
CA ILE A 31 3.49 -16.33 -8.64
C ILE A 31 3.33 -17.64 -7.89
N ALA A 32 4.39 -18.44 -7.89
CA ALA A 32 4.46 -19.64 -7.05
C ALA A 32 4.61 -19.20 -5.59
N LEU A 33 3.76 -19.75 -4.72
CA LEU A 33 3.70 -19.40 -3.31
C LEU A 33 4.43 -20.44 -2.47
N SER A 34 4.99 -19.96 -1.37
CA SER A 34 5.53 -20.77 -0.29
C SER A 34 5.05 -20.17 1.04
N LEU A 35 5.02 -20.98 2.10
CA LEU A 35 4.81 -20.43 3.43
C LEU A 35 6.12 -19.80 3.89
N SER A 36 6.04 -18.60 4.45
CA SER A 36 7.15 -17.91 5.11
C SER A 36 7.75 -18.78 6.22
N ALA A 37 8.96 -18.44 6.67
CA ALA A 37 9.68 -19.22 7.68
C ALA A 37 8.90 -19.36 9.01
N ASN A 38 8.15 -18.32 9.40
CA ASN A 38 7.24 -18.35 10.56
C ASN A 38 5.88 -19.01 10.28
N GLN A 39 5.64 -19.51 9.06
CA GLN A 39 4.44 -20.19 8.60
C GLN A 39 3.14 -19.39 8.71
N THR A 40 3.21 -18.06 8.86
CA THR A 40 2.02 -17.21 9.00
C THR A 40 1.60 -16.52 7.70
N THR A 41 2.52 -16.42 6.72
CA THR A 41 2.33 -15.62 5.51
C THR A 41 2.67 -16.45 4.29
N TYR A 42 1.81 -16.47 3.28
CA TYR A 42 2.20 -17.00 1.97
C TYR A 42 2.99 -15.93 1.22
N GLU A 43 4.11 -16.30 0.61
CA GLU A 43 4.98 -15.38 -0.12
C GLU A 43 5.55 -16.03 -1.38
N GLY A 44 5.94 -15.21 -2.36
CA GLY A 44 6.52 -15.68 -3.60
C GLY A 44 7.21 -14.57 -4.37
N TRP A 45 8.10 -14.95 -5.29
CA TRP A 45 8.85 -14.03 -6.12
C TRP A 45 8.13 -13.72 -7.43
N TRP A 46 8.20 -12.46 -7.87
CA TRP A 46 7.85 -12.05 -9.21
C TRP A 46 8.99 -11.25 -9.87
N PRO A 47 9.36 -11.51 -11.13
CA PRO A 47 8.98 -12.69 -11.91
C PRO A 47 9.64 -13.98 -11.38
N LEU A 48 10.86 -13.85 -10.84
CA LEU A 48 11.71 -14.90 -10.29
C LEU A 48 12.61 -14.28 -9.21
N PRO A 49 13.15 -15.07 -8.27
CA PRO A 49 14.20 -14.59 -7.39
C PRO A 49 15.41 -14.09 -8.20
N PRO A 50 16.15 -13.09 -7.72
CA PRO A 50 17.39 -12.69 -8.37
C PRO A 50 18.45 -13.79 -8.25
N ASP A 51 19.20 -14.04 -9.33
CA ASP A 51 20.32 -14.99 -9.32
C ASP A 51 21.51 -14.46 -8.49
N ASP A 52 21.67 -13.13 -8.47
CA ASP A 52 22.73 -12.43 -7.77
C ASP A 52 22.21 -11.63 -6.57
N TYR A 53 23.11 -11.32 -5.64
CA TYR A 53 22.81 -10.44 -4.50
C TYR A 53 22.41 -9.03 -4.98
N ARG A 54 21.34 -8.49 -4.39
CA ARG A 54 20.84 -7.13 -4.63
C ARG A 54 21.14 -6.26 -3.41
N SER A 55 21.85 -5.15 -3.62
CA SER A 55 22.37 -4.34 -2.52
C SER A 55 21.35 -3.38 -1.91
N THR A 56 20.24 -3.12 -2.60
CA THR A 56 19.21 -2.17 -2.18
C THR A 56 17.84 -2.81 -2.17
N VAL A 57 17.11 -2.72 -1.06
CA VAL A 57 15.69 -3.07 -1.00
C VAL A 57 14.84 -1.83 -1.25
N ILE A 58 13.84 -1.95 -2.13
CA ILE A 58 12.73 -1.01 -2.27
C ILE A 58 11.53 -1.64 -1.55
N THR A 59 10.91 -0.88 -0.67
CA THR A 59 9.71 -1.30 0.04
C THR A 59 8.88 -0.07 0.42
N GLY A 60 7.65 -0.25 0.87
CA GLY A 60 6.84 0.87 1.35
C GLY A 60 5.70 0.46 2.24
N ILE A 61 4.95 1.45 2.70
CA ILE A 61 3.72 1.22 3.44
C ILE A 61 2.69 2.29 3.14
N CYS A 62 1.45 1.87 2.90
CA CYS A 62 0.33 2.79 2.77
C CYS A 62 -0.05 3.39 4.13
N LEU A 63 -0.30 4.70 4.19
CA LEU A 63 -0.85 5.33 5.39
C LEU A 63 -2.34 5.03 5.54
N LEU A 64 -3.09 5.12 4.42
CA LEU A 64 -4.53 4.88 4.42
C LEU A 64 -4.83 3.38 4.31
N ASP A 65 -5.23 2.77 5.43
CA ASP A 65 -5.86 1.45 5.48
C ASP A 65 -7.42 1.53 5.41
N ALA A 66 -8.09 0.38 5.48
CA ALA A 66 -9.55 0.27 5.27
C ALA A 66 -10.39 1.13 6.22
N ARG A 67 -9.81 1.61 7.32
CA ARG A 67 -10.47 2.40 8.36
C ARG A 67 -10.59 3.88 7.99
N TRP A 68 -9.77 4.35 7.04
CA TRP A 68 -9.92 5.68 6.47
C TRP A 68 -11.11 5.69 5.52
N GLN A 69 -12.23 6.29 5.94
CA GLN A 69 -13.49 6.19 5.20
C GLN A 69 -14.23 7.52 5.12
N LEU A 70 -14.94 7.75 4.01
CA LEU A 70 -15.97 8.78 3.89
C LEU A 70 -17.36 8.15 4.06
N GLU A 71 -18.20 8.80 4.86
CA GLU A 71 -19.62 8.47 5.01
C GLU A 71 -20.47 9.44 4.21
N PHE A 72 -21.39 8.89 3.42
CA PHE A 72 -22.34 9.63 2.62
C PHE A 72 -23.73 9.53 3.23
N GLU A 73 -24.50 10.60 3.08
CA GLU A 73 -25.88 10.67 3.54
C GLU A 73 -26.72 9.49 3.02
N LYS A 74 -27.59 8.97 3.88
CA LYS A 74 -28.50 7.88 3.52
C LYS A 74 -29.49 8.32 2.45
N LYS A 75 -29.70 7.47 1.43
CA LYS A 75 -30.78 7.65 0.46
C LYS A 75 -31.95 6.73 0.83
N GLY A 76 -33.09 7.31 1.17
CA GLY A 76 -34.31 6.60 1.55
C GLY A 76 -34.41 6.23 3.04
N ARG A 77 -35.63 5.85 3.46
CA ARG A 77 -35.93 5.48 4.85
C ARG A 77 -35.51 4.04 5.10
N GLY A 78 -34.72 3.80 6.15
CA GLY A 78 -34.31 2.45 6.59
C GLY A 78 -32.98 1.94 6.02
N ASN A 79 -32.37 2.64 5.05
CA ASN A 79 -31.06 2.26 4.52
C ASN A 79 -29.92 2.80 5.41
N PRO A 80 -28.87 2.01 5.65
CA PRO A 80 -27.67 2.49 6.34
C PRO A 80 -26.92 3.52 5.47
N PRO A 81 -26.17 4.46 6.08
CA PRO A 81 -25.26 5.35 5.35
C PRO A 81 -24.27 4.56 4.50
N SER A 82 -23.98 5.07 3.31
CA SER A 82 -22.99 4.46 2.42
C SER A 82 -21.59 4.89 2.87
N ARG A 83 -20.67 3.95 3.01
CA ARG A 83 -19.26 4.24 3.32
C ARG A 83 -18.34 3.85 2.17
N ARG A 84 -17.28 4.62 1.98
CA ARG A 84 -16.22 4.34 1.00
C ARG A 84 -14.86 4.45 1.68
N ALA A 85 -14.06 3.40 1.59
CA ALA A 85 -12.69 3.42 2.07
C ALA A 85 -11.82 4.30 1.14
N LEU A 86 -10.72 4.82 1.67
CA LEU A 86 -9.76 5.63 0.92
C LEU A 86 -8.45 4.90 0.65
N THR A 87 -8.42 3.59 0.89
CA THR A 87 -7.24 2.71 0.78
C THR A 87 -6.63 2.66 -0.62
N SER A 88 -7.46 2.35 -1.61
CA SER A 88 -6.99 2.10 -2.97
C SER A 88 -7.34 3.27 -3.90
N PRO A 89 -6.59 3.46 -5.00
CA PRO A 89 -6.92 4.46 -6.02
C PRO A 89 -8.36 4.31 -6.55
N LEU A 90 -8.84 3.07 -6.74
CA LEU A 90 -10.18 2.79 -7.21
C LEU A 90 -11.25 3.25 -6.20
N GLU A 91 -11.05 2.96 -4.91
CA GLU A 91 -12.02 3.36 -3.87
C GLU A 91 -12.00 4.89 -3.66
N ARG A 92 -10.84 5.53 -3.74
CA ARG A 92 -10.74 7.00 -3.77
C ARG A 92 -11.48 7.60 -4.96
N LYS A 93 -11.29 7.06 -6.17
CA LYS A 93 -12.01 7.49 -7.37
C LYS A 93 -13.53 7.36 -7.20
N LYS A 94 -14.02 6.22 -6.71
CA LYS A 94 -15.45 6.01 -6.44
C LYS A 94 -15.99 6.98 -5.39
N ALA A 95 -15.20 7.32 -4.37
CA ALA A 95 -15.60 8.30 -3.37
C ALA A 95 -15.74 9.69 -3.99
N VAL A 96 -14.75 10.14 -4.78
CA VAL A 96 -14.78 11.41 -5.52
C VAL A 96 -15.94 11.47 -6.50
N GLU A 97 -16.20 10.40 -7.26
CA GLU A 97 -17.33 10.32 -8.20
C GLU A 97 -18.69 10.50 -7.50
N LYS A 98 -18.84 9.96 -6.27
CA LYS A 98 -20.06 10.18 -5.47
C LYS A 98 -20.20 11.64 -5.06
N ILE A 99 -19.13 12.28 -4.61
CA ILE A 99 -19.15 13.71 -4.27
C ILE A 99 -19.55 14.55 -5.49
N HIS A 100 -18.94 14.28 -6.65
CA HIS A 100 -19.30 14.94 -7.92
C HIS A 100 -20.75 14.71 -8.35
N SER A 101 -21.31 13.54 -8.04
CA SER A 101 -22.71 13.21 -8.33
C SER A 101 -23.71 13.91 -7.38
N GLY A 102 -23.23 14.77 -6.49
CA GLY A 102 -24.05 15.52 -5.53
C GLY A 102 -24.36 14.76 -4.23
N ASP A 103 -23.71 13.61 -3.99
CA ASP A 103 -23.89 12.91 -2.72
C ASP A 103 -23.20 13.67 -1.58
N ARG A 104 -23.98 14.03 -0.57
CA ARG A 104 -23.47 14.73 0.60
C ARG A 104 -22.59 13.82 1.45
N VAL A 105 -21.34 14.23 1.66
CA VAL A 105 -20.46 13.67 2.70
C VAL A 105 -20.93 14.20 4.05
N THR A 106 -21.03 13.30 5.02
CA THR A 106 -21.49 13.63 6.38
C THR A 106 -20.40 13.46 7.41
N LYS A 107 -19.50 12.48 7.21
CA LYS A 107 -18.41 12.16 8.14
C LYS A 107 -17.18 11.65 7.42
N MET A 108 -16.03 11.81 8.07
CA MET A 108 -14.80 11.08 7.76
C MET A 108 -14.34 10.30 8.98
N TYR A 109 -14.02 9.03 8.77
CA TYR A 109 -13.44 8.14 9.78
C TYR A 109 -11.93 8.10 9.61
N VAL A 110 -11.21 8.29 10.71
CA VAL A 110 -9.75 8.35 10.75
C VAL A 110 -9.23 7.48 11.90
N PRO A 111 -8.36 6.49 11.66
CA PRO A 111 -7.81 5.67 12.73
C PRO A 111 -6.86 6.47 13.63
N GLN A 112 -7.01 6.27 14.94
CA GLN A 112 -6.10 6.83 15.96
C GLN A 112 -4.80 6.02 16.09
N THR A 113 -4.86 4.73 15.79
CA THR A 113 -3.75 3.79 16.00
C THR A 113 -3.51 2.93 14.79
N LEU A 114 -2.29 2.41 14.69
CA LEU A 114 -1.89 1.49 13.63
C LEU A 114 -2.73 0.20 13.65
N GLY A 115 -3.11 -0.26 12.47
CA GLY A 115 -3.98 -1.42 12.30
C GLY A 115 -3.19 -2.73 12.27
N LYS A 116 -3.92 -3.86 12.28
CA LYS A 116 -3.30 -5.19 12.11
C LYS A 116 -2.52 -5.30 10.81
N TYR A 117 -3.01 -4.67 9.73
CA TYR A 117 -2.33 -4.62 8.45
C TYR A 117 -0.91 -4.06 8.59
N HIS A 118 -0.78 -2.84 9.15
CA HIS A 118 0.51 -2.19 9.34
C HIS A 118 1.44 -3.06 10.19
N GLN A 119 0.93 -3.62 11.29
CA GLN A 119 1.72 -4.47 12.18
C GLN A 119 2.24 -5.72 11.47
N TYR A 120 1.39 -6.41 10.72
CA TYR A 120 1.78 -7.63 9.99
C TYR A 120 2.73 -7.33 8.84
N LEU A 121 2.49 -6.25 8.09
CA LEU A 121 3.37 -5.86 6.98
C LEU A 121 4.76 -5.49 7.51
N ILE A 122 4.86 -4.65 8.55
CA ILE A 122 6.14 -4.23 9.13
C ILE A 122 6.91 -5.46 9.65
N ALA A 123 6.24 -6.34 10.40
CA ALA A 123 6.88 -7.54 10.94
C ALA A 123 7.44 -8.44 9.81
N TRP A 124 6.65 -8.63 8.75
CA TRP A 124 7.05 -9.42 7.60
C TRP A 124 8.19 -8.76 6.81
N GLN A 125 8.11 -7.45 6.53
CA GLN A 125 9.17 -6.69 5.84
C GLN A 125 10.50 -6.80 6.58
N VAL A 126 10.49 -6.61 7.90
CA VAL A 126 11.69 -6.72 8.74
C VAL A 126 12.29 -8.12 8.66
N GLU A 127 11.48 -9.17 8.75
CA GLU A 127 11.92 -10.56 8.60
C GLU A 127 12.57 -10.79 7.23
N LYS A 128 11.94 -10.35 6.13
CA LYS A 128 12.47 -10.56 4.79
C LYS A 128 13.75 -9.76 4.54
N ILE A 129 13.81 -8.53 5.04
CA ILE A 129 15.00 -7.69 4.90
C ILE A 129 16.17 -8.25 5.71
N GLU A 130 15.93 -8.82 6.88
CA GLU A 130 16.93 -9.55 7.67
C GLU A 130 17.54 -10.72 6.88
N LEU A 131 16.72 -11.43 6.10
CA LEU A 131 17.18 -12.54 5.25
C LEU A 131 17.96 -12.05 4.03
N LEU A 132 17.50 -10.97 3.38
CA LEU A 132 18.13 -10.40 2.18
C LEU A 132 19.44 -9.66 2.48
N LYS A 133 19.60 -9.17 3.73
CA LYS A 133 20.79 -8.44 4.21
C LYS A 133 21.26 -7.31 3.28
N PRO A 134 20.36 -6.40 2.86
CA PRO A 134 20.74 -5.33 1.95
C PRO A 134 21.68 -4.32 2.62
N LYS A 135 22.41 -3.55 1.80
CA LYS A 135 23.21 -2.41 2.27
C LYS A 135 22.34 -1.17 2.49
N ARG A 136 21.28 -1.00 1.69
CA ARG A 136 20.36 0.15 1.71
C ARG A 136 18.91 -0.29 1.66
N ILE A 137 18.04 0.51 2.24
CA ILE A 137 16.60 0.27 2.26
C ILE A 137 15.91 1.57 1.92
N LEU A 138 15.40 1.65 0.69
CA LEU A 138 14.56 2.74 0.22
C LEU A 138 13.12 2.44 0.64
N TYR A 139 12.62 3.20 1.60
CA TYR A 139 11.31 2.97 2.22
C TYR A 139 10.33 4.07 1.80
N HIS A 140 9.45 3.80 0.84
CA HIS A 140 8.46 4.77 0.38
C HIS A 140 7.43 5.08 1.47
N PHE A 141 7.31 6.37 1.80
CA PHE A 141 6.46 6.88 2.85
C PHE A 141 5.54 8.00 2.32
N PRO A 142 4.29 7.69 1.90
CA PRO A 142 3.55 8.53 0.95
C PRO A 142 2.75 9.69 1.59
N LEU A 143 3.31 10.37 2.60
CA LEU A 143 2.59 11.40 3.36
C LEU A 143 2.05 12.53 2.46
N LEU A 144 2.90 13.03 1.56
CA LEU A 144 2.54 14.15 0.68
C LEU A 144 1.46 13.76 -0.33
N GLU A 145 1.52 12.53 -0.86
CA GLU A 145 0.49 11.97 -1.73
C GLU A 145 -0.88 11.93 -1.04
N TYR A 146 -0.91 11.63 0.26
CA TYR A 146 -2.16 11.61 1.02
C TYR A 146 -2.69 13.01 1.35
N HIS A 147 -1.82 13.98 1.62
CA HIS A 147 -2.25 15.38 1.71
C HIS A 147 -2.83 15.89 0.40
N TYR A 148 -2.20 15.58 -0.73
CA TYR A 148 -2.75 15.89 -2.05
C TYR A 148 -4.15 15.31 -2.23
N TYR A 149 -4.39 14.05 -1.85
CA TYR A 149 -5.73 13.47 -1.93
C TYR A 149 -6.75 14.15 -1.02
N LEU A 150 -6.35 14.61 0.17
CA LEU A 150 -7.23 15.37 1.06
C LEU A 150 -7.56 16.74 0.47
N GLU A 151 -6.59 17.44 -0.12
CA GLU A 151 -6.81 18.72 -0.81
C GLU A 151 -7.82 18.56 -1.96
N GLN A 152 -7.76 17.46 -2.71
CA GLN A 152 -8.78 17.16 -3.72
C GLN A 152 -10.19 17.05 -3.11
N ILE A 153 -10.31 16.44 -1.93
CA ILE A 153 -11.60 16.35 -1.22
C ILE A 153 -12.02 17.73 -0.67
N GLU A 154 -11.10 18.53 -0.14
CA GLU A 154 -11.36 19.90 0.34
C GLU A 154 -11.95 20.78 -0.76
N ILE A 155 -11.38 20.73 -1.97
CA ILE A 155 -11.86 21.46 -3.14
C ILE A 155 -13.30 21.06 -3.46
N LEU A 156 -13.60 19.77 -3.46
CA LEU A 156 -14.94 19.26 -3.78
C LEU A 156 -15.98 19.59 -2.71
N LEU A 157 -15.58 19.61 -1.45
CA LEU A 157 -16.45 19.93 -0.33
C LEU A 157 -16.52 21.44 -0.05
N GLN A 158 -15.69 22.25 -0.71
CA GLN A 158 -15.53 23.70 -0.49
C GLN A 158 -15.29 24.06 0.98
N ARG A 159 -14.52 23.24 1.68
CA ARG A 159 -14.20 23.43 3.10
C ARG A 159 -12.82 22.89 3.43
N SER A 160 -12.17 23.53 4.41
CA SER A 160 -10.94 22.98 4.97
C SER A 160 -11.22 21.74 5.83
N LEU A 161 -10.28 20.80 5.73
CA LEU A 161 -10.18 19.56 6.48
C LEU A 161 -8.94 19.57 7.39
N LEU A 162 -8.56 20.75 7.92
CA LEU A 162 -7.36 20.92 8.75
C LEU A 162 -7.18 19.84 9.83
N THR A 163 -8.22 19.51 10.57
CA THR A 163 -8.16 18.47 11.62
C THR A 163 -7.85 17.08 11.08
N ILE A 164 -8.25 16.79 9.84
CA ILE A 164 -7.92 15.54 9.15
C ILE A 164 -6.47 15.54 8.70
N HIS A 165 -5.96 16.67 8.17
CA HIS A 165 -4.54 16.82 7.84
C HIS A 165 -3.67 16.57 9.07
N GLU A 166 -4.00 17.18 10.21
CA GLU A 166 -3.30 16.96 11.48
C GLU A 166 -3.37 15.49 11.95
N ALA A 167 -4.50 14.82 11.73
CA ALA A 167 -4.65 13.42 12.08
C ALA A 167 -3.80 12.49 11.19
N VAL A 168 -3.71 12.77 9.88
CA VAL A 168 -2.80 12.08 8.97
C VAL A 168 -1.35 12.25 9.40
N GLU A 169 -0.92 13.48 9.74
CA GLU A 169 0.42 13.77 10.23
C GLU A 169 0.77 12.99 11.50
N LYS A 170 -0.14 13.00 12.49
CA LYS A 170 0.04 12.23 13.73
C LYS A 170 0.14 10.72 13.47
N PHE A 171 -0.74 10.19 12.62
CA PHE A 171 -0.72 8.78 12.25
C PHE A 171 0.58 8.41 11.51
N ALA A 172 1.01 9.25 10.57
CA ALA A 172 2.23 9.07 9.81
C ALA A 172 3.46 9.09 10.73
N HIS A 173 3.51 10.02 11.67
CA HIS A 173 4.58 10.06 12.67
C HIS A 173 4.65 8.77 13.49
N ALA A 174 3.52 8.30 14.02
CA ALA A 174 3.45 7.05 14.78
C ALA A 174 3.89 5.83 13.95
N LEU A 175 3.46 5.75 12.68
CA LEU A 175 3.86 4.67 11.79
C LEU A 175 5.36 4.68 11.50
N LYS A 176 5.92 5.86 11.20
CA LYS A 176 7.34 6.03 10.92
C LYS A 176 8.20 5.62 12.12
N LEU A 177 7.78 5.95 13.34
CA LEU A 177 8.44 5.49 14.57
C LEU A 177 8.38 3.97 14.71
N GLN A 178 7.19 3.36 14.51
CA GLN A 178 7.07 1.90 14.62
C GLN A 178 7.94 1.16 13.60
N VAL A 179 8.02 1.65 12.35
CA VAL A 179 8.93 1.13 11.33
C VAL A 179 10.36 1.21 11.84
N LYS A 180 10.85 2.40 12.22
CA LYS A 180 12.22 2.57 12.72
C LYS A 180 12.55 1.61 13.86
N ASP A 181 11.68 1.55 14.86
CA ASP A 181 11.88 0.70 16.03
C ASP A 181 11.95 -0.78 15.67
N ALA A 182 11.12 -1.23 14.72
CA ALA A 182 11.12 -2.63 14.29
C ALA A 182 12.44 -3.03 13.62
N PHE A 183 13.01 -2.15 12.78
CA PHE A 183 14.31 -2.38 12.14
C PHE A 183 15.46 -2.34 13.14
N VAL A 184 15.46 -1.35 14.05
CA VAL A 184 16.49 -1.21 15.10
C VAL A 184 16.51 -2.42 16.04
N LYS A 185 15.33 -2.92 16.45
CA LYS A 185 15.22 -4.12 17.31
C LYS A 185 15.85 -5.37 16.70
N LYS A 186 15.94 -5.43 15.36
CA LYS A 186 16.58 -6.53 14.63
C LYS A 186 18.04 -6.24 14.24
N GLY A 187 18.60 -5.10 14.66
CA GLY A 187 19.96 -4.71 14.31
C GLY A 187 20.15 -4.45 12.81
N LEU A 188 19.06 -4.14 12.09
CA LEU A 188 19.11 -3.85 10.66
C LEU A 188 19.55 -2.40 10.42
N VAL A 189 20.04 -2.14 9.20
CA VAL A 189 20.26 -0.76 8.74
C VAL A 189 18.94 0.02 8.80
N ALA A 190 19.03 1.29 9.22
CA ALA A 190 17.85 2.14 9.33
C ALA A 190 17.27 2.42 7.93
N PRO A 191 15.94 2.34 7.74
CA PRO A 191 15.34 2.65 6.45
C PRO A 191 15.48 4.13 6.08
N GLU A 192 15.82 4.38 4.83
CA GLU A 192 15.83 5.68 4.19
C GLU A 192 14.39 6.00 3.74
N PHE A 193 13.68 6.82 4.51
CA PHE A 193 12.31 7.20 4.15
C PHE A 193 12.32 8.15 2.96
N ILE A 194 11.78 7.69 1.83
CA ILE A 194 11.71 8.45 0.59
C ILE A 194 10.28 8.94 0.31
N SER A 195 10.18 10.09 -0.33
CA SER A 195 8.92 10.68 -0.82
C SER A 195 9.16 11.27 -2.22
N PRO A 196 8.89 10.52 -3.29
CA PRO A 196 9.14 10.96 -4.67
C PRO A 196 8.19 12.07 -5.17
N PHE A 197 7.21 12.49 -4.36
CA PHE A 197 6.07 13.29 -4.81
C PHE A 197 6.44 14.56 -5.58
N HIS A 198 7.38 15.36 -5.08
CA HIS A 198 7.80 16.57 -5.78
C HIS A 198 8.60 16.26 -7.05
N ALA A 199 9.43 15.21 -7.03
CA ALA A 199 10.17 14.74 -8.20
C ALA A 199 9.24 14.18 -9.29
N ALA A 200 8.07 13.69 -8.88
CA ALA A 200 6.98 13.24 -9.73
C ALA A 200 6.04 14.39 -10.17
N ASN A 201 6.45 15.65 -10.04
CA ASN A 201 5.66 16.84 -10.36
C ASN A 201 4.30 16.90 -9.64
N GLY A 202 4.22 16.39 -8.41
CA GLY A 202 3.00 16.39 -7.61
C GLY A 202 1.93 15.39 -8.09
N ASP A 203 2.29 14.40 -8.91
CA ASP A 203 1.39 13.32 -9.32
C ASP A 203 1.60 12.11 -8.40
N PRO A 204 0.60 11.73 -7.58
CA PRO A 204 0.74 10.57 -6.69
C PRO A 204 1.04 9.28 -7.43
N ILE A 205 0.42 9.03 -8.60
CA ILE A 205 0.58 7.76 -9.32
C ILE A 205 2.03 7.63 -9.79
N LYS A 206 2.58 8.69 -10.38
CA LYS A 206 4.00 8.73 -10.75
C LYS A 206 4.91 8.61 -9.54
N SER A 207 4.53 9.24 -8.42
CA SER A 207 5.29 9.15 -7.16
C SER A 207 5.44 7.70 -6.69
N PHE A 208 4.36 6.92 -6.65
CA PHE A 208 4.40 5.51 -6.25
C PHE A 208 5.24 4.63 -7.19
N MET A 209 5.28 4.94 -8.49
CA MET A 209 6.05 4.16 -9.47
C MET A 209 7.53 4.54 -9.51
N MET A 210 7.87 5.78 -9.13
CA MET A 210 9.21 6.35 -9.32
C MET A 210 10.36 5.53 -8.71
N PRO A 211 10.26 4.91 -7.52
CA PRO A 211 11.32 4.06 -6.99
C PRO A 211 11.64 2.86 -7.90
N TYR A 212 10.65 2.37 -8.64
CA TYR A 212 10.76 1.24 -9.55
C TYR A 212 11.12 1.65 -10.98
N GLU A 213 10.70 2.83 -11.42
CA GLU A 213 10.97 3.35 -12.77
C GLU A 213 12.33 4.05 -12.88
N LYS A 214 12.70 4.82 -11.83
CA LYS A 214 13.88 5.70 -11.83
C LYS A 214 14.65 5.62 -10.51
N PRO A 215 15.15 4.43 -10.11
CA PRO A 215 15.92 4.27 -8.89
C PRO A 215 17.18 5.16 -8.82
N GLU A 216 17.69 5.62 -9.96
CA GLU A 216 18.82 6.54 -10.06
C GLU A 216 18.55 7.90 -9.39
N TYR A 217 17.28 8.28 -9.25
CA TYR A 217 16.90 9.48 -8.48
C TYR A 217 17.24 9.33 -6.98
N PHE A 218 17.42 8.10 -6.50
CA PHE A 218 17.77 7.76 -5.12
C PHE A 218 19.19 7.20 -5.00
N ASP A 219 20.03 7.46 -6.00
CA ASP A 219 21.40 6.93 -6.10
C ASP A 219 21.44 5.37 -6.05
N CYS A 220 20.42 4.68 -6.58
CA CYS A 220 20.40 3.21 -6.79
C CYS A 220 20.48 2.93 -8.30
N LYS A 221 21.19 1.87 -8.68
CA LYS A 221 21.08 1.31 -10.03
C LYS A 221 19.99 0.25 -10.04
N LEU A 222 19.27 0.14 -11.13
CA LEU A 222 18.12 -0.76 -11.23
C LEU A 222 18.50 -2.23 -10.98
N GLU A 223 19.65 -2.66 -11.46
CA GLU A 223 20.25 -3.97 -11.21
C GLU A 223 20.69 -4.19 -9.76
N ASP A 224 20.79 -3.16 -8.94
CA ASP A 224 21.12 -3.30 -7.53
C ASP A 224 19.87 -3.42 -6.65
N CYS A 225 18.69 -3.12 -7.20
CA CYS A 225 17.47 -3.01 -6.41
C CYS A 225 16.63 -4.32 -6.42
N VAL A 226 15.92 -4.58 -5.32
CA VAL A 226 14.93 -5.67 -5.17
C VAL A 226 13.72 -5.17 -4.38
N GLY A 227 12.51 -5.57 -4.76
CA GLY A 227 11.29 -5.21 -4.04
C GLY A 227 10.96 -6.17 -2.89
N VAL A 228 10.44 -5.64 -1.79
CA VAL A 228 9.79 -6.43 -0.72
C VAL A 228 8.44 -5.77 -0.44
N GLU A 229 7.34 -6.38 -0.89
CA GLU A 229 6.04 -5.69 -0.93
C GLU A 229 4.86 -6.59 -0.57
N ASP A 230 3.73 -5.97 -0.20
CA ASP A 230 2.43 -6.63 -0.27
C ASP A 230 2.16 -7.03 -1.73
N MET A 231 1.62 -8.23 -1.96
CA MET A 231 1.24 -8.72 -3.28
C MET A 231 0.32 -7.77 -4.07
N ASN A 232 -0.47 -6.93 -3.39
CA ASN A 232 -1.26 -5.88 -4.05
C ASN A 232 -0.40 -4.81 -4.73
N GLU A 233 0.82 -4.58 -4.26
CA GLU A 233 1.71 -3.52 -4.74
C GLU A 233 2.67 -3.97 -5.84
N ILE A 234 2.69 -5.25 -6.22
CA ILE A 234 3.42 -5.75 -7.40
C ILE A 234 3.03 -4.98 -8.67
N LYS A 235 1.81 -4.45 -8.72
CA LYS A 235 1.34 -3.59 -9.81
C LYS A 235 2.30 -2.43 -10.11
N LEU A 236 3.02 -1.90 -9.11
CA LEU A 236 3.98 -0.79 -9.26
C LEU A 236 5.19 -1.23 -10.09
N SER A 237 5.87 -2.29 -9.67
CA SER A 237 6.98 -2.89 -10.43
C SER A 237 6.52 -3.40 -11.81
N HIS A 238 5.32 -3.95 -11.89
CA HIS A 238 4.73 -4.41 -13.15
C HIS A 238 4.49 -3.25 -14.14
N GLN A 239 3.96 -2.12 -13.67
CA GLN A 239 3.76 -0.93 -14.51
C GLN A 239 5.10 -0.34 -14.97
N ALA A 240 6.08 -0.23 -14.07
CA ALA A 240 7.43 0.21 -14.41
C ALA A 240 8.08 -0.67 -15.50
N PHE A 241 7.91 -1.99 -15.40
CA PHE A 241 8.36 -2.94 -16.43
C PHE A 241 7.72 -2.66 -17.80
N LYS A 242 6.44 -2.32 -17.86
CA LYS A 242 5.79 -2.02 -19.15
C LYS A 242 6.37 -0.79 -19.84
N VAL A 243 6.82 0.19 -19.06
CA VAL A 243 7.37 1.45 -19.60
C VAL A 243 8.81 1.26 -20.05
N HIS A 244 9.63 0.52 -19.29
CA HIS A 244 11.08 0.49 -19.49
C HIS A 244 11.64 -0.88 -19.93
N GLY A 245 10.82 -1.93 -19.92
CA GLY A 245 11.24 -3.29 -20.28
C GLY A 245 12.11 -3.99 -19.24
N ILE A 246 12.30 -3.41 -18.05
CA ILE A 246 13.15 -3.97 -16.99
C ILE A 246 12.31 -4.37 -15.78
N LYS A 247 12.53 -5.60 -15.29
CA LYS A 247 11.81 -6.16 -14.14
C LYS A 247 12.69 -6.09 -12.90
N ILE A 248 12.31 -5.29 -11.92
CA ILE A 248 12.86 -5.43 -10.57
C ILE A 248 12.24 -6.67 -9.93
N PRO A 249 13.02 -7.67 -9.50
CA PRO A 249 12.49 -8.80 -8.75
C PRO A 249 11.81 -8.32 -7.47
N VAL A 250 10.60 -8.80 -7.18
CA VAL A 250 9.82 -8.46 -5.99
C VAL A 250 9.50 -9.73 -5.23
N LEU A 251 9.90 -9.79 -3.96
CA LEU A 251 9.37 -10.74 -3.00
C LEU A 251 8.05 -10.21 -2.48
N ALA A 252 6.97 -10.94 -2.75
CA ALA A 252 5.62 -10.48 -2.46
C ALA A 252 4.94 -11.34 -1.40
N GLY A 253 4.36 -10.69 -0.38
CA GLY A 253 3.63 -11.35 0.70
C GLY A 253 2.10 -11.23 0.59
N LEU A 254 1.38 -12.28 0.99
CA LEU A 254 -0.06 -12.25 1.27
C LEU A 254 -0.28 -11.83 2.73
N ILE A 255 -0.34 -10.53 2.99
CA ILE A 255 -0.31 -9.96 4.33
C ILE A 255 -1.67 -10.00 5.01
N GLY A 256 -1.69 -10.53 6.24
CA GLY A 256 -2.87 -10.54 7.10
C GLY A 256 -4.06 -11.28 6.49
N PHE A 257 -3.83 -12.50 6.01
CA PHE A 257 -4.80 -13.32 5.28
C PHE A 257 -5.96 -13.84 6.16
N PRO A 258 -7.24 -13.67 5.76
CA PRO A 258 -7.70 -12.98 4.56
C PRO A 258 -7.56 -11.46 4.70
N ASN A 259 -7.22 -10.78 3.59
CA ASN A 259 -6.63 -9.44 3.55
C ASN A 259 -7.30 -8.38 4.46
N CYS A 260 -6.72 -8.14 5.64
CA CYS A 260 -7.17 -7.11 6.58
C CYS A 260 -7.08 -5.66 6.03
N TYR A 261 -6.34 -5.42 4.94
CA TYR A 261 -6.26 -4.13 4.25
C TYR A 261 -7.54 -3.75 3.50
N LEU A 262 -8.41 -4.72 3.17
CA LEU A 262 -9.65 -4.50 2.40
C LEU A 262 -10.93 -4.72 3.21
N TYR A 263 -10.83 -5.22 4.44
CA TYR A 263 -11.99 -5.44 5.30
C TYR A 263 -12.49 -4.12 5.93
N SER A 264 -13.38 -3.44 5.22
CA SER A 264 -14.03 -2.18 5.62
C SER A 264 -14.98 -2.27 6.83
N LYS A 265 -15.17 -3.46 7.41
CA LYS A 265 -16.11 -3.70 8.51
C LYS A 265 -15.55 -3.38 9.91
N SER A 266 -14.23 -3.30 10.09
CA SER A 266 -13.67 -2.89 11.38
C SER A 266 -13.53 -1.37 11.45
N ILE A 267 -14.27 -0.75 12.37
CA ILE A 267 -14.15 0.67 12.75
C ILE A 267 -13.42 0.83 14.10
N ASP A 268 -12.74 -0.22 14.56
CA ASP A 268 -12.02 -0.22 15.82
C ASP A 268 -10.97 0.89 15.85
N ASN A 269 -10.97 1.67 16.93
CA ASN A 269 -10.07 2.80 17.20
C ASN A 269 -10.09 3.87 16.09
N THR A 270 -11.27 4.26 15.62
CA THR A 270 -11.45 5.36 14.65
C THR A 270 -12.11 6.58 15.29
N ASP A 271 -11.52 7.75 15.06
CA ASP A 271 -12.19 9.03 15.25
C ASP A 271 -13.17 9.29 14.12
N CYS A 272 -14.22 10.04 14.44
CA CYS A 272 -15.28 10.43 13.52
C CYS A 272 -15.37 11.95 13.47
N PHE A 273 -15.10 12.53 12.31
CA PHE A 273 -15.17 13.97 12.05
C PHE A 273 -16.40 14.29 11.22
N CYS A 274 -17.27 15.19 11.70
CA CYS A 274 -18.43 15.65 10.93
C CYS A 274 -18.02 16.64 9.83
N LEU A 275 -18.50 16.39 8.60
CA LEU A 275 -18.21 17.15 7.38
C LEU A 275 -19.48 17.80 6.78
#